data_AF-A0A2W6CE75-F1
#
_entry.id   AF-A0A2W6CE75-F1
#
_cell.length_a   1.000
_cell.length_b   1.000
_cell.length_c   1.000
_cell.angle_alpha   90.00
_cell.angle_beta   90.00
_cell.angle_gamma   90.00
#
_symmetry.space_group_name_H-M   'P 1'
#
loop_
_entity.id
_entity.type
_entity.pdbx_description
1 polymer ?
#
loop_
_entity_poly.entity_id
_entity_poly.type
_entity_poly.pdbx_seq_one_letter_code
_entity_poly.pdbx_strand_id
1 'polypeptide(L)' 'MARTLLDVDDDALARAAAVLGTTSKVETVNQALRLVAAGAVEDADRRRFDELLDLLGNRLSETDVRTEAWR' A
#
# COMPACT_ATOMS: atom_id res chain seq x y z
N MET A 1 -7.36 20.25 7.47
CA MET A 1 -6.24 19.66 8.24
C MET A 1 -6.33 20.13 9.68
N ALA A 2 -6.03 19.26 10.64
CA ALA A 2 -5.76 19.66 12.01
C ALA A 2 -4.29 20.08 12.14
N ARG A 3 -4.01 21.03 13.03
CA ARG A 3 -2.64 21.52 13.27
C ARG A 3 -1.99 20.65 14.34
N THR A 4 -0.91 19.97 13.97
CA THR A 4 -0.13 19.10 14.87
C THR A 4 1.24 19.72 15.07
N LEU A 5 1.68 19.85 16.32
CA LEU A 5 3.05 20.23 16.66
C LEU A 5 3.87 18.95 16.82
N LEU A 6 4.94 18.81 16.04
CA LEU A 6 5.84 17.66 16.08
C LEU A 6 7.24 18.07 15.68
N ASP A 7 8.24 17.41 16.26
CA ASP A 7 9.64 17.59 15.88
C ASP A 7 9.96 16.73 14.66
N VAL A 8 10.65 17.32 13.69
CA VAL A 8 11.05 16.65 12.44
C VAL A 8 12.55 16.82 12.27
N ASP A 9 13.21 15.74 11.87
CA ASP A 9 14.59 15.79 11.39
C ASP A 9 14.65 16.62 10.09
N ASP A 10 15.29 17.79 10.16
CA ASP A 10 15.35 18.74 9.05
C ASP A 10 16.15 18.19 7.84
N ASP A 11 17.14 17.32 8.06
CA ASP A 11 17.90 16.70 6.97
C ASP A 11 17.06 15.65 6.25
N ALA A 12 16.31 14.84 7.00
CA ALA A 12 15.36 13.89 6.43
C ALA A 12 14.25 14.61 5.64
N LEU A 13 13.74 15.73 6.19
CA LEU A 13 12.74 16.55 5.53
C LEU A 13 13.26 17.19 4.24
N ALA A 14 14.51 17.67 4.24
CA ALA A 14 15.15 18.23 3.06
C ALA A 14 15.36 17.18 1.96
N ARG A 15 15.81 15.97 2.32
CA ARG A 15 15.92 14.85 1.36
C ARG A 15 14.57 14.47 0.79
N ALA A 16 13.53 14.37 1.63
CA ALA A 16 12.19 14.08 1.16
C ALA A 16 11.68 15.18 0.22
N ALA A 17 11.92 16.46 0.53
CA ALA A 17 11.52 17.56 -0.34
C ALA A 17 12.20 17.52 -1.70
N ALA A 18 13.51 17.19 -1.73
CA ALA A 18 14.26 17.03 -2.97
C ALA A 18 13.73 15.86 -3.83
N VAL A 19 13.41 14.71 -3.21
CA VAL A 19 12.85 13.56 -3.91
C VAL A 19 11.44 13.84 -4.43
N LEU A 20 10.63 14.55 -3.64
CA LEU A 20 9.22 14.82 -3.95
C LEU A 20 9.03 16.07 -4.82
N GLY A 21 10.06 16.89 -5.01
CA GLY A 21 10.00 18.14 -5.77
C GLY A 21 9.16 19.23 -5.08
N THR A 22 9.02 19.15 -3.75
CA THR A 22 8.15 20.05 -2.97
C THR A 22 8.92 21.25 -2.44
N THR A 23 8.19 22.35 -2.19
CA THR A 23 8.80 23.63 -1.80
C THR A 23 8.51 24.04 -0.36
N SER A 24 7.53 23.39 0.29
CA SER A 24 7.18 23.68 1.68
C SER A 24 7.19 22.43 2.56
N LYS A 25 7.57 22.60 3.84
CA LYS A 25 7.58 21.51 4.84
C LYS A 25 6.23 20.79 4.91
N VAL A 26 5.13 21.55 4.91
CA VAL A 26 3.76 21.01 4.99
C VAL A 26 3.41 20.19 3.75
N GLU A 27 3.80 20.66 2.57
CA GLU A 27 3.58 19.92 1.31
C GLU A 27 4.38 18.61 1.32
N THR A 28 5.66 18.66 1.68
CA THR A 28 6.53 17.48 1.79
C THR A 28 5.93 16.43 2.72
N VAL A 29 5.53 16.82 3.94
CA VAL A 29 4.97 15.89 4.93
C VAL A 29 3.66 15.28 4.42
N ASN A 30 2.75 16.09 3.91
CA ASN A 30 1.47 15.57 3.43
C ASN A 30 1.62 14.65 2.21
N GLN A 31 2.54 14.97 1.30
CA GLN A 31 2.79 14.13 0.14
C GLN A 31 3.49 12.82 0.52
N ALA A 32 4.47 12.87 1.42
CA ALA A 32 5.11 11.66 1.95
C ALA A 32 4.09 10.74 2.64
N LEU A 33 3.20 11.29 3.47
CA LEU A 33 2.15 10.51 4.14
C LEU A 33 1.19 9.85 3.13
N ARG A 34 0.81 10.55 2.05
CA ARG A 34 -0.02 9.98 0.99
C ARG A 34 0.68 8.82 0.28
N LEU A 35 1.97 8.94 -0.02
CA LEU A 35 2.73 7.88 -0.68
C LEU A 35 2.84 6.62 0.20
N VAL A 36 3.11 6.80 1.50
CA VAL A 36 3.15 5.68 2.45
C VAL A 36 1.78 5.02 2.57
N ALA A 37 0.71 5.80 2.65
CA ALA A 37 -0.65 5.27 2.71
C ALA A 37 -1.01 4.49 1.42
N ALA A 38 -0.63 5.00 0.25
CA ALA A 38 -0.85 4.31 -1.02
C ALA A 38 -0.12 2.96 -1.07
N GLY A 39 1.17 2.93 -0.71
CA GLY A 39 1.94 1.68 -0.63
C GLY A 39 1.35 0.68 0.38
N ALA A 40 0.87 1.15 1.53
CA ALA A 40 0.24 0.29 2.52
C ALA A 40 -1.06 -0.35 2.02
N VAL A 41 -1.84 0.36 1.19
CA VAL A 41 -3.04 -0.18 0.53
C VAL A 41 -2.64 -1.24 -0.50
N GLU A 42 -1.66 -0.95 -1.36
CA GLU A 42 -1.18 -1.91 -2.36
C GLU A 42 -0.67 -3.20 -1.72
N ASP A 43 0.04 -3.10 -0.59
CA ASP A 43 0.51 -4.28 0.15
C ASP A 43 -0.63 -5.06 0.80
N ALA A 44 -1.67 -4.37 1.29
CA ALA A 44 -2.85 -5.03 1.84
C ALA A 44 -3.66 -5.75 0.76
N ASP A 45 -3.84 -5.12 -0.40
CA ASP A 45 -4.53 -5.72 -1.54
C ASP A 45 -3.76 -6.94 -2.07
N ARG A 46 -2.42 -6.86 -2.13
CA ARG A 46 -1.58 -7.99 -2.52
C ARG A 46 -1.74 -9.16 -1.56
N ARG A 47 -1.63 -8.93 -0.25
CA ARG A 47 -1.85 -10.00 0.76
C ARG A 47 -3.23 -10.63 0.63
N ARG A 48 -4.27 -9.80 0.46
CA ARG A 48 -5.64 -10.30 0.30
C ARG A 48 -5.81 -11.14 -0.97
N PHE A 49 -5.16 -10.72 -2.05
CA PHE A 49 -5.18 -11.47 -3.30
C PHE A 49 -4.45 -12.81 -3.15
N ASP A 50 -3.28 -12.82 -2.50
CA ASP A 50 -2.54 -14.05 -2.21
C ASP A 50 -3.37 -15.01 -1.33
N GLU A 51 -4.02 -14.51 -0.28
CA GLU A 51 -4.94 -15.30 0.56
C GLU A 51 -6.11 -15.88 -0.24
N LEU A 52 -6.68 -15.09 -1.17
CA LEU A 52 -7.74 -15.57 -2.06
C LEU A 52 -7.21 -16.67 -2.99
N LEU A 53 -6.03 -16.49 -3.57
CA LEU A 53 -5.40 -17.47 -4.45
C LEU A 53 -5.09 -18.77 -3.72
N ASP A 54 -4.63 -18.71 -2.47
CA ASP A 54 -4.39 -19.90 -1.64
C ASP A 54 -5.70 -20.65 -1.36
N LEU A 55 -6.76 -19.92 -1.00
CA LEU A 55 -8.07 -20.51 -0.74
C LEU A 55 -8.64 -21.18 -2.00
N LEU A 56 -8.57 -20.49 -3.15
CA LEU A 56 -9.04 -21.03 -4.43
C LEU A 56 -8.16 -22.17 -4.92
N GLY A 57 -6.84 -22.06 -4.78
CA GLY A 57 -5.86 -23.08 -5.17
C GLY A 57 -6.12 -24.40 -4.46
N ASN A 58 -6.33 -24.37 -3.14
CA ASN A 58 -6.71 -25.55 -2.36
C ASN A 58 -8.04 -26.15 -2.85
N ARG A 59 -9.08 -25.33 -3.01
CA ARG A 59 -10.40 -25.80 -3.46
C ARG A 59 -10.38 -26.39 -4.88
N LEU A 60 -9.64 -25.77 -5.78
CA LEU A 60 -9.49 -26.22 -7.17
C LEU A 60 -8.61 -27.47 -7.26
N SER A 61 -7.67 -27.67 -6.34
CA SER A 61 -6.87 -28.89 -6.27
C SER A 61 -7.66 -30.11 -5.80
N GLU A 62 -8.73 -29.88 -5.03
CA GLU A 62 -9.62 -30.92 -4.50
C GLU A 62 -10.79 -31.26 -5.44
N THR A 63 -11.07 -30.41 -6.43
CA THR A 63 -12.22 -30.56 -7.34
C THR A 63 -11.74 -30.94 -8.75
N ASP A 64 -12.29 -32.00 -9.35
CA ASP A 64 -12.10 -32.24 -10.79
C ASP A 64 -12.97 -31.26 -11.60
N VAL A 65 -12.40 -30.08 -11.81
CA VAL A 65 -13.02 -28.96 -12.53
C VAL A 65 -13.49 -29.31 -13.95
N ARG A 66 -12.92 -30.32 -14.61
CA ARG A 66 -13.39 -30.73 -15.95
C ARG A 66 -14.68 -31.53 -15.90
N THR A 67 -14.91 -32.24 -14.80
CA THR A 67 -16.03 -33.19 -14.67
C THR A 67 -17.20 -32.60 -13.88
N GLU A 68 -16.94 -31.72 -12.90
CA GLU A 68 -17.95 -31.21 -11.97
C GLU A 68 -18.37 -29.75 -12.18
N ALA A 69 -17.49 -28.88 -12.70
CA ALA A 69 -17.75 -27.43 -12.71
C ALA A 69 -18.54 -26.91 -13.92
N TRP A 70 -18.61 -27.67 -15.02
CA TRP A 70 -19.23 -27.25 -16.28
C TRP A 70 -20.47 -28.08 -16.68
N ARG A 71 -21.04 -28.83 -15.74
CA ARG A 71 -22.39 -29.38 -15.90
C ARG A 71 -23.43 -28.32 -15.57
#